data_AF-A0A936W958-F1
#
_entry.id   AF-A0A936W958-F1
#
_cell.length_a   1.000
_cell.length_b   1.000
_cell.length_c   1.000
_cell.angle_alpha   90.00
_cell.angle_beta   90.00
_cell.angle_gamma   90.00
#
_symmetry.space_group_name_H-M   'P 1'
#
loop_
_entity.id
_entity.type
_entity.pdbx_description
1 polymer ?
#
loop_
_entity_poly.entity_id
_entity_poly.type
_entity_poly.pdbx_seq_one_letter_code
_entity_poly.pdbx_strand_id
1 'polypeptide(L)'
;MHSAEQYETVQKELRTNLDQLSALDLERDLIRRDDLGTEFNFERARHVFVEVLDTVRLTRYWDLRLAPHSQLLQIKHRLLELADAINAVQQFKPGRANNPVNTRDHLATNISSAYDNFYQSLTSGLVSSALIGTTQEDLKGQAKATLHEVASIREEARDELNKLLVEAQATLATLRETAAESGVTHHATVFSEEARAHDTMATTWLRTIYGTLTITVLCGIGLLFLQLETLTGNADASNMAHVQFTITKVVLIAACFYALSLAARNYKAHRHNAVMNKHRQNALQTFETFVKASADEQTRNAVLLEAARTIYGNQSTGYLANTGDTDNPSRVIEIFKAADRSST
;
A
#
# COMPACT_ATOMS: atom_id res chain seq x y z
N MET A 1 13.05 -57.25 -53.93
CA MET A 1 11.94 -57.16 -52.95
C MET A 1 12.56 -57.18 -51.56
N HIS A 2 12.63 -56.04 -50.88
CA HIS A 2 12.86 -56.05 -49.43
C HIS A 2 11.52 -56.44 -48.78
N SER A 3 11.51 -57.36 -47.82
CA SER A 3 10.25 -57.76 -47.18
C SER A 3 9.73 -56.61 -46.33
N ALA A 4 8.40 -56.43 -46.26
CA ALA A 4 7.78 -55.37 -45.44
C ALA A 4 8.24 -55.43 -43.96
N GLU A 5 8.56 -56.64 -43.49
CA GLU A 5 9.09 -56.93 -42.16
C GLU A 5 10.49 -56.31 -41.92
N GLN A 6 11.37 -56.29 -42.93
CA GLN A 6 12.68 -55.64 -42.85
C GLN A 6 12.55 -54.11 -42.74
N TYR A 7 11.53 -53.53 -43.38
CA TYR A 7 11.28 -52.10 -43.35
C TYR A 7 10.79 -51.63 -41.97
N GLU A 8 9.82 -52.34 -41.39
CA GLU A 8 9.28 -52.04 -40.06
C GLU A 8 10.32 -52.21 -38.94
N THR A 9 11.17 -53.23 -39.05
CA THR A 9 12.27 -53.48 -38.10
C THR A 9 13.22 -52.27 -38.02
N VAL A 10 13.65 -51.75 -39.17
CA VAL A 10 14.57 -50.60 -39.23
C VAL A 10 13.94 -49.34 -38.62
N GLN A 11 12.64 -49.11 -38.83
CA GLN A 11 11.93 -47.97 -38.24
C GLN A 11 11.84 -48.07 -36.72
N LYS A 12 11.54 -49.26 -36.19
CA LYS A 12 11.43 -49.49 -34.75
C LYS A 12 12.78 -49.28 -34.04
N GLU A 13 13.86 -49.80 -34.62
CA GLU A 13 15.22 -49.60 -34.10
C GLU A 13 15.62 -48.13 -34.14
N LEU A 14 15.30 -47.44 -35.24
CA LEU A 14 15.60 -46.01 -35.39
C LEU A 14 14.87 -45.17 -34.34
N ARG A 15 13.58 -45.44 -34.10
CA ARG A 15 12.81 -44.80 -33.03
C ARG A 15 13.39 -45.07 -31.65
N THR A 16 13.77 -46.31 -31.38
CA THR A 16 14.37 -46.70 -30.09
C THR A 16 15.66 -45.93 -29.81
N ASN A 17 16.53 -45.80 -30.82
CA ASN A 17 17.78 -45.05 -30.70
C ASN A 17 17.54 -43.54 -30.55
N LEU A 18 16.56 -42.98 -31.27
CA LEU A 18 16.15 -41.58 -31.11
C LEU A 18 15.60 -41.30 -29.72
N ASP A 19 14.76 -42.20 -29.17
CA ASP A 19 14.23 -42.07 -27.81
C ASP A 19 15.36 -42.05 -26.78
N GLN A 20 16.32 -42.97 -26.87
CA GLN A 20 17.48 -43.04 -25.98
C GLN A 20 18.32 -41.76 -26.03
N LEU A 21 18.65 -41.27 -27.23
CA LEU A 21 19.45 -40.06 -27.39
C LEU A 21 18.69 -38.79 -26.99
N SER A 22 17.37 -38.73 -27.20
CA SER A 22 16.54 -37.57 -26.86
C SER A 22 16.41 -37.34 -25.34
N ALA A 23 16.55 -38.41 -24.56
CA ALA A 23 16.45 -38.42 -23.10
C ALA A 23 17.74 -37.97 -22.39
N LEU A 24 18.83 -37.75 -23.13
CA LEU A 24 20.10 -37.29 -22.58
C LEU A 24 19.99 -35.88 -22.00
N ASP A 25 20.64 -35.67 -20.86
CA ASP A 25 20.76 -34.38 -20.22
C ASP A 25 22.04 -33.65 -20.65
N LEU A 26 21.91 -32.37 -21.03
CA LEU A 26 23.02 -31.59 -21.57
C LEU A 26 24.16 -31.41 -20.54
N GLU A 27 23.83 -31.09 -19.29
CA GLU A 27 24.82 -30.77 -18.27
C GLU A 27 25.45 -32.02 -17.69
N ARG A 28 24.61 -33.00 -17.31
CA ARG A 28 25.03 -34.23 -16.66
C ARG A 28 25.73 -35.20 -17.61
N ASP A 29 25.16 -35.42 -18.80
CA ASP A 29 25.58 -36.54 -19.65
C ASP A 29 26.59 -36.14 -20.74
N LEU A 30 26.61 -34.87 -21.17
CA LEU A 30 27.46 -34.39 -22.26
C LEU A 30 28.57 -33.44 -21.80
N ILE A 31 28.21 -32.37 -21.10
CA ILE A 31 29.18 -31.34 -20.65
C ILE A 31 30.03 -31.87 -19.49
N ARG A 32 29.41 -32.59 -18.54
CA ARG A 32 30.07 -33.33 -17.45
C ARG A 32 30.96 -32.45 -16.58
N ARG A 33 30.50 -31.23 -16.27
CA ARG A 33 31.27 -30.24 -15.48
C ARG A 33 31.56 -30.74 -14.07
N ASP A 34 30.59 -31.38 -13.43
CA ASP A 34 30.71 -31.87 -12.06
C ASP A 34 31.65 -33.08 -11.95
N ASP A 35 31.69 -33.93 -12.98
CA ASP A 35 32.52 -35.14 -13.03
C ASP A 35 33.99 -34.88 -13.42
N LEU A 36 34.19 -33.96 -14.38
CA LEU A 36 35.50 -33.74 -15.03
C LEU A 36 36.19 -32.44 -14.56
N GLY A 37 35.52 -31.65 -13.71
CA GLY A 37 36.02 -30.38 -13.21
C GLY A 37 36.14 -29.31 -14.29
N THR A 38 36.85 -28.21 -13.99
CA THR A 38 36.97 -27.05 -14.89
C THR A 38 37.89 -27.28 -16.08
N GLU A 39 38.86 -28.19 -15.97
CA GLU A 39 39.93 -28.35 -16.97
C GLU A 39 39.59 -29.36 -18.08
N PHE A 40 38.84 -30.42 -17.78
CA PHE A 40 38.61 -31.55 -18.70
C PHE A 40 37.16 -31.72 -19.15
N ASN A 41 36.23 -30.88 -18.70
CA ASN A 41 34.84 -30.88 -19.15
C ASN A 41 34.72 -30.49 -20.64
N PHE A 42 33.53 -30.75 -21.21
CA PHE A 42 33.23 -30.47 -22.62
C PHE A 42 32.45 -29.15 -22.82
N GLU A 43 32.57 -28.19 -21.90
CA GLU A 43 31.85 -26.90 -21.97
C GLU A 43 32.09 -26.15 -23.29
N ARG A 44 33.32 -26.25 -23.82
CA ARG A 44 33.71 -25.60 -25.08
C ARG A 44 32.94 -26.11 -26.30
N ALA A 45 32.35 -27.31 -26.21
CA ALA A 45 31.55 -27.93 -27.26
C ALA A 45 30.04 -27.79 -27.02
N ARG A 46 29.60 -27.00 -26.03
CA ARG A 46 28.19 -26.82 -25.65
C ARG A 46 27.27 -26.55 -26.84
N HIS A 47 27.68 -25.66 -27.74
CA HIS A 47 26.88 -25.29 -28.91
C HIS A 47 26.51 -26.52 -29.75
N VAL A 48 27.50 -27.36 -30.07
CA VAL A 48 27.31 -28.58 -30.86
C VAL A 48 26.38 -29.56 -30.14
N PHE A 49 26.49 -29.69 -28.82
CA PHE A 49 25.61 -30.58 -28.06
C PHE A 49 24.15 -30.12 -28.04
N VAL A 50 23.91 -28.81 -27.96
CA VAL A 50 22.55 -28.26 -28.07
C VAL A 50 21.97 -28.58 -29.44
N GLU A 51 22.71 -28.33 -30.52
CA GLU A 51 22.28 -28.63 -31.89
C GLU A 51 21.99 -30.12 -32.11
N VAL A 52 22.83 -31.00 -31.55
CA VAL A 52 22.63 -32.45 -31.57
C VAL A 52 21.33 -32.83 -30.86
N LEU A 53 21.12 -32.37 -29.62
CA LEU A 53 19.94 -32.73 -28.84
C LEU A 53 18.66 -32.19 -29.48
N ASP A 54 18.68 -30.95 -29.95
CA ASP A 54 17.53 -30.33 -30.61
C ASP A 54 17.19 -31.06 -31.90
N THR A 55 18.20 -31.41 -32.72
CA THR A 55 17.98 -32.16 -33.96
C THR A 55 17.45 -33.57 -33.70
N VAL A 56 18.00 -34.28 -32.72
CA VAL A 56 17.51 -35.62 -32.34
C VAL A 56 16.08 -35.56 -31.81
N ARG A 57 15.78 -34.60 -30.93
CA ARG A 57 14.43 -34.38 -30.38
C ARG A 57 13.44 -34.00 -31.46
N LEU A 58 13.84 -33.15 -32.41
CA LEU A 58 13.02 -32.80 -33.56
C LEU A 58 12.74 -34.05 -34.42
N THR A 59 13.78 -34.82 -34.74
CA THR A 59 13.72 -36.04 -35.57
C THR A 59 12.79 -37.11 -34.99
N ARG A 60 12.68 -37.19 -33.67
CA ARG A 60 11.77 -38.11 -32.96
C ARG A 60 10.31 -37.93 -33.38
N TYR A 61 9.90 -36.71 -33.71
CA TYR A 61 8.51 -36.40 -34.09
C TYR A 61 8.21 -36.64 -35.58
N TRP A 62 9.19 -37.08 -36.37
CA TRP A 62 9.02 -37.21 -37.82
C TRP A 62 8.31 -38.49 -38.21
N ASP A 63 7.44 -38.39 -39.22
CA ASP A 63 6.82 -39.56 -39.83
C ASP A 63 7.74 -40.20 -40.87
N LEU A 64 8.59 -41.11 -40.42
CA LEU A 64 9.58 -41.81 -41.24
C LEU A 64 8.98 -42.89 -42.17
N ARG A 65 7.65 -43.05 -42.20
CA ARG A 65 6.95 -44.03 -43.07
C ARG A 65 7.03 -43.72 -44.56
N LEU A 66 7.32 -42.47 -44.90
CA LEU A 66 7.38 -42.01 -46.28
C LEU A 66 8.80 -42.08 -46.88
N ALA A 67 9.80 -42.41 -46.06
CA ALA A 67 11.20 -42.45 -46.50
C ALA A 67 11.53 -43.80 -47.20
N PRO A 68 12.23 -43.79 -48.35
CA PRO A 68 12.77 -45.00 -48.96
C PRO A 68 13.63 -45.82 -47.99
N HIS A 69 13.58 -47.15 -48.09
CA HIS A 69 14.30 -48.05 -47.19
C HIS A 69 15.81 -47.78 -47.13
N SER A 70 16.43 -47.48 -48.27
CA SER A 70 17.86 -47.14 -48.34
C SER A 70 18.21 -45.87 -47.57
N GLN A 71 17.30 -44.88 -47.53
CA GLN A 71 17.48 -43.65 -46.76
C GLN A 71 17.30 -43.92 -45.26
N LEU A 72 16.33 -44.73 -44.87
CA LEU A 72 16.17 -45.14 -43.47
C LEU A 72 17.40 -45.88 -42.93
N LEU A 73 18.01 -46.75 -43.75
CA LEU A 73 19.25 -47.43 -43.39
C LEU A 73 20.42 -46.45 -43.24
N GLN A 74 20.52 -45.45 -44.13
CA GLN A 74 21.54 -44.41 -44.03
C GLN A 74 21.35 -43.55 -42.77
N ILE A 75 20.13 -43.10 -42.49
CA ILE A 75 19.80 -42.33 -41.28
C ILE A 75 20.12 -43.15 -40.03
N LYS A 76 19.71 -44.42 -39.98
CA LYS A 76 20.03 -45.32 -38.88
C LYS A 76 21.54 -45.45 -38.68
N HIS A 77 22.29 -45.66 -39.77
CA HIS A 77 23.74 -45.80 -39.69
C HIS A 77 24.40 -44.51 -39.14
N ARG A 78 24.00 -43.34 -39.64
CA ARG A 78 24.52 -42.05 -39.15
C ARG A 78 24.10 -41.74 -37.71
N LEU A 79 22.89 -42.11 -37.31
CA LEU A 79 22.44 -41.98 -35.93
C LEU A 79 23.26 -42.85 -34.98
N LEU A 80 23.61 -44.07 -35.40
CA LEU A 80 24.47 -44.96 -34.61
C LEU A 80 25.89 -44.41 -34.50
N GLU A 81 26.46 -43.87 -35.57
CA GLU A 81 27.77 -43.18 -35.51
C GLU A 81 27.75 -41.99 -34.53
N LEU A 82 26.65 -41.22 -34.52
CA LEU A 82 26.45 -40.13 -33.56
C LEU A 82 26.30 -40.66 -32.12
N ALA A 83 25.55 -41.74 -31.91
CA ALA A 83 25.41 -42.39 -30.62
C ALA A 83 26.76 -42.89 -30.08
N ASP A 84 27.58 -43.49 -30.94
CA ASP A 84 28.92 -43.97 -30.60
C ASP A 84 29.85 -42.80 -30.22
N ALA A 85 29.77 -41.68 -30.94
CA ALA A 85 30.53 -40.48 -30.61
C ALA A 85 30.12 -39.90 -29.24
N ILE A 86 28.82 -39.87 -28.94
CA ILE A 86 28.29 -39.47 -27.63
C ILE A 86 28.74 -40.42 -26.51
N ASN A 87 28.65 -41.73 -26.76
CA ASN A 87 29.12 -42.76 -25.81
C ASN A 87 30.61 -42.60 -25.50
N ALA A 88 31.44 -42.26 -26.48
CA ALA A 88 32.86 -42.02 -26.28
C ALA A 88 33.12 -40.80 -25.36
N VAL A 89 32.29 -39.75 -25.44
CA VAL A 89 32.33 -38.60 -24.52
C VAL A 89 31.88 -38.98 -23.10
N GLN A 90 30.81 -39.76 -22.96
CA GLN A 90 30.34 -40.25 -21.67
C GLN A 90 31.38 -41.15 -20.98
N GLN A 91 32.15 -41.92 -21.74
CA GLN A 91 33.17 -42.84 -21.22
C GLN A 91 34.54 -42.19 -20.99
N PHE A 92 34.75 -40.94 -21.43
CA PHE A 92 36.02 -40.25 -21.28
C PHE A 92 36.41 -40.08 -19.80
N LYS A 93 37.66 -40.44 -19.46
CA LYS A 93 38.26 -40.32 -18.13
C LYS A 93 39.70 -39.82 -18.24
N PRO A 94 40.05 -38.65 -17.66
CA PRO A 94 41.39 -38.07 -17.82
C PRO A 94 42.52 -38.98 -17.35
N GLY A 95 42.34 -39.72 -16.25
CA GLY A 95 43.38 -40.62 -15.71
C GLY A 95 43.71 -41.86 -16.56
N ARG A 96 43.03 -42.08 -17.68
CA ARG A 96 43.28 -43.22 -18.60
C ARG A 96 43.95 -42.81 -19.91
N ALA A 97 44.13 -41.51 -20.17
CA ALA A 97 44.67 -40.99 -21.42
C ALA A 97 46.08 -40.42 -21.20
N ASN A 98 46.99 -40.72 -22.13
CA ASN A 98 48.35 -40.16 -22.11
C ASN A 98 48.38 -38.64 -22.34
N ASN A 99 47.39 -38.10 -23.08
CA ASN A 99 47.18 -36.66 -23.27
C ASN A 99 45.68 -36.34 -23.23
N PRO A 100 45.12 -36.13 -22.02
CA PRO A 100 43.67 -36.00 -21.82
C PRO A 100 43.06 -34.79 -22.53
N VAL A 101 43.78 -33.67 -22.62
CA VAL A 101 43.29 -32.44 -23.27
C VAL A 101 43.10 -32.67 -24.77
N ASN A 102 44.11 -33.25 -25.43
CA ASN A 102 44.02 -33.54 -26.87
C ASN A 102 42.95 -34.60 -27.14
N THR A 103 42.85 -35.65 -26.30
CA THR A 103 41.79 -36.66 -26.46
C THR A 103 40.40 -36.05 -26.32
N ARG A 104 40.18 -35.16 -25.36
CA ARG A 104 38.91 -34.44 -25.20
C ARG A 104 38.57 -33.62 -26.44
N ASP A 105 39.51 -32.83 -26.95
CA ASP A 105 39.27 -31.94 -28.10
C ASP A 105 38.99 -32.74 -29.39
N HIS A 106 39.64 -33.89 -29.55
CA HIS A 106 39.32 -34.84 -30.62
C HIS A 106 37.90 -35.41 -30.49
N LEU A 107 37.46 -35.78 -29.28
CA LEU A 107 36.10 -36.27 -29.06
C LEU A 107 35.04 -35.20 -29.37
N ALA A 108 35.28 -33.94 -28.98
CA ALA A 108 34.40 -32.83 -29.33
C ALA A 108 34.30 -32.63 -30.86
N THR A 109 35.44 -32.69 -31.55
CA THR A 109 35.49 -32.57 -33.02
C THR A 109 34.79 -33.74 -33.72
N ASN A 110 34.93 -34.95 -33.17
CA ASN A 110 34.27 -36.14 -33.69
C ASN A 110 32.75 -36.05 -33.58
N ILE A 111 32.22 -35.52 -32.47
CA ILE A 111 30.77 -35.30 -32.32
C ILE A 111 30.26 -34.28 -33.33
N SER A 112 30.98 -33.17 -33.54
CA SER A 112 30.62 -32.19 -34.59
C SER A 112 30.54 -32.86 -35.96
N SER A 113 31.54 -33.67 -36.30
CA SER A 113 31.57 -34.37 -37.60
C SER A 113 30.46 -35.43 -37.72
N ALA A 114 30.16 -36.16 -36.65
CA ALA A 114 29.07 -37.13 -36.63
C ALA A 114 27.70 -36.45 -36.75
N TYR A 115 27.54 -35.30 -36.09
CA TYR A 115 26.35 -34.46 -36.20
C TYR A 115 26.14 -33.96 -37.63
N ASP A 116 27.16 -33.40 -38.28
CA ASP A 116 27.06 -32.89 -39.65
C ASP A 116 26.63 -34.02 -40.63
N ASN A 117 27.21 -35.21 -40.49
CA ASN A 117 26.84 -36.37 -41.31
C ASN A 117 25.41 -36.85 -41.04
N PHE A 118 24.97 -36.82 -39.78
CA PHE A 118 23.60 -37.15 -39.42
C PHE A 118 22.62 -36.12 -39.98
N TYR A 119 22.86 -34.83 -39.75
CA TYR A 119 22.05 -33.73 -40.28
C TYR A 119 21.96 -33.77 -41.82
N GLN A 120 23.08 -34.05 -42.51
CA GLN A 120 23.08 -34.19 -43.97
C GLN A 120 22.22 -35.37 -44.45
N SER A 121 22.15 -36.47 -43.69
CA SER A 121 21.27 -37.60 -44.03
C SER A 121 19.78 -37.25 -43.91
N LEU A 122 19.43 -36.37 -42.97
CA LEU A 122 18.07 -35.87 -42.75
C LEU A 122 17.62 -34.87 -43.82
N THR A 123 18.54 -34.13 -44.41
CA THR A 123 18.25 -33.08 -45.42
C THR A 123 18.10 -33.60 -46.85
N SER A 124 18.20 -34.92 -47.07
CA SER A 124 17.88 -35.50 -48.38
C SER A 124 16.41 -35.20 -48.75
N GLY A 125 16.17 -34.86 -50.02
CA GLY A 125 14.95 -34.15 -50.46
C GLY A 125 13.59 -34.82 -50.20
N LEU A 126 13.56 -36.12 -49.87
CA LEU A 126 12.33 -36.84 -49.50
C LEU A 126 12.01 -36.74 -47.99
N VAL A 127 13.01 -36.59 -47.14
CA VAL A 127 12.84 -36.47 -45.69
C VAL A 127 12.56 -35.02 -45.30
N SER A 128 13.16 -34.06 -46.01
CA SER A 128 12.89 -32.63 -45.83
C SER A 128 11.46 -32.22 -46.19
N SER A 129 10.83 -32.86 -47.19
CA SER A 129 9.42 -32.59 -47.52
C SER A 129 8.45 -33.13 -46.46
N ALA A 130 8.75 -34.28 -45.86
CA ALA A 130 8.03 -34.81 -44.70
C ALA A 130 8.24 -33.94 -43.45
N LEU A 131 9.44 -33.37 -43.27
CA LEU A 131 9.79 -32.45 -42.19
C LEU A 131 8.96 -31.15 -42.22
N ILE A 132 8.82 -30.55 -43.39
CA ILE A 132 8.06 -29.30 -43.58
C ILE A 132 6.55 -29.55 -43.48
N GLY A 133 6.05 -30.69 -43.98
CA GLY A 133 4.63 -31.03 -43.94
C GLY A 133 4.10 -31.30 -42.52
N THR A 134 4.85 -32.06 -41.72
CA THR A 134 4.41 -32.48 -40.37
C THR A 134 4.47 -31.34 -39.35
N THR A 135 5.45 -30.45 -39.47
CA THR A 135 5.64 -29.33 -38.52
C THR A 135 4.64 -28.20 -38.70
N GLN A 136 4.06 -27.99 -39.88
CA GLN A 136 3.23 -26.81 -40.13
C GLN A 136 1.78 -26.94 -39.64
N GLU A 137 1.23 -28.15 -39.55
CA GLU A 137 -0.14 -28.38 -39.06
C GLU A 137 -0.22 -28.42 -37.52
N ASP A 138 0.69 -29.14 -36.86
CA ASP A 138 0.73 -29.23 -35.40
C ASP A 138 1.11 -27.90 -34.73
N LEU A 139 2.06 -27.15 -35.31
CA LEU A 139 2.50 -25.87 -34.76
C LEU A 139 1.39 -24.80 -34.88
N LYS A 140 0.56 -24.85 -35.94
CA LYS A 140 -0.62 -23.99 -36.08
C LYS A 140 -1.71 -24.32 -35.06
N GLY A 141 -1.90 -25.61 -34.73
CA GLY A 141 -2.82 -26.04 -33.69
C GLY A 141 -2.41 -25.54 -32.31
N GLN A 142 -1.16 -25.75 -31.94
CA GLN A 142 -0.62 -25.31 -30.65
C GLN A 142 -0.53 -23.78 -30.54
N ALA A 143 -0.16 -23.07 -31.60
CA ALA A 143 -0.16 -21.60 -31.63
C ALA A 143 -1.57 -21.01 -31.43
N LYS A 144 -2.61 -21.62 -32.01
CA LYS A 144 -4.00 -21.17 -31.79
C LYS A 144 -4.48 -21.44 -30.37
N ALA A 145 -4.15 -22.61 -29.81
CA ALA A 145 -4.52 -22.95 -28.44
C ALA A 145 -3.87 -22.01 -27.42
N THR A 146 -2.57 -21.75 -27.57
CA THR A 146 -1.83 -20.81 -26.71
C THR A 146 -2.30 -19.37 -26.88
N LEU A 147 -2.60 -18.90 -28.10
CA LEU A 147 -3.19 -17.57 -28.31
C LEU A 147 -4.57 -17.42 -27.65
N HIS A 148 -5.39 -18.48 -27.68
CA HIS A 148 -6.69 -18.49 -27.01
C HIS A 148 -6.53 -18.45 -25.48
N GLU A 149 -5.62 -19.23 -24.92
CA GLU A 149 -5.32 -19.22 -23.49
C GLU A 149 -4.78 -17.87 -23.02
N VAL A 150 -3.86 -17.26 -23.77
CA VAL A 150 -3.35 -15.90 -23.50
C VAL A 150 -4.47 -14.84 -23.59
N ALA A 151 -5.39 -14.98 -24.54
CA ALA A 151 -6.54 -14.08 -24.64
C ALA A 151 -7.50 -14.23 -23.45
N SER A 152 -7.75 -15.46 -23.00
CA SER A 152 -8.56 -15.76 -21.81
C SER A 152 -7.97 -15.16 -20.55
N ILE A 153 -6.67 -15.41 -20.31
CA ILE A 153 -5.93 -14.88 -19.16
C ILE A 153 -5.93 -13.35 -19.17
N ARG A 154 -5.79 -12.74 -20.36
CA ARG A 154 -5.83 -11.28 -20.50
C ARG A 154 -7.20 -10.71 -20.11
N GLU A 155 -8.29 -11.36 -20.49
CA GLU A 155 -9.63 -10.87 -20.18
C GLU A 155 -9.97 -11.07 -18.70
N GLU A 156 -9.63 -12.23 -18.12
CA GLU A 156 -9.77 -12.50 -16.69
C GLU A 156 -8.95 -11.50 -15.83
N ALA A 157 -7.69 -11.25 -16.20
CA ALA A 157 -6.85 -10.27 -15.52
C ALA A 157 -7.42 -8.85 -15.63
N ARG A 158 -8.06 -8.51 -16.76
CA ARG A 158 -8.69 -7.20 -16.96
C ARG A 158 -9.95 -7.05 -16.12
N ASP A 159 -10.76 -8.09 -16.00
CA ASP A 159 -11.94 -8.11 -15.14
C ASP A 159 -11.58 -8.05 -13.65
N GLU A 160 -10.53 -8.77 -13.24
CA GLU A 160 -10.02 -8.73 -11.87
C GLU A 160 -9.43 -7.35 -11.53
N LEU A 161 -8.68 -6.75 -12.46
CA LEU A 161 -8.18 -5.38 -12.33
C LEU A 161 -9.33 -4.38 -12.16
N ASN A 162 -10.39 -4.49 -12.96
CA ASN A 162 -11.56 -3.62 -12.87
C ASN A 162 -12.28 -3.77 -11.52
N LYS A 163 -12.47 -5.00 -11.03
CA LYS A 163 -13.04 -5.25 -9.70
C LYS A 163 -12.19 -4.64 -8.59
N LEU A 164 -10.88 -4.86 -8.62
CA LEU A 164 -9.95 -4.27 -7.66
C LEU A 164 -9.95 -2.74 -7.71
N LEU A 165 -10.08 -2.13 -8.89
CA LEU A 165 -10.17 -0.67 -9.04
C LEU A 165 -11.45 -0.13 -8.38
N VAL A 166 -12.59 -0.79 -8.59
CA VAL A 166 -13.88 -0.42 -7.97
C VAL A 166 -13.83 -0.60 -6.46
N GLU A 167 -13.30 -1.73 -5.98
CA GLU A 167 -13.14 -2.00 -4.54
C GLU A 167 -12.17 -1.02 -3.87
N ALA A 168 -11.05 -0.69 -4.53
CA ALA A 168 -10.09 0.30 -4.04
C ALA A 168 -10.69 1.71 -3.98
N GLN A 169 -11.47 2.11 -4.98
CA GLN A 169 -12.20 3.38 -4.97
C GLN A 169 -13.24 3.43 -3.85
N ALA A 170 -14.01 2.36 -3.67
CA ALA A 170 -14.98 2.26 -2.57
C ALA A 170 -14.31 2.31 -1.20
N THR A 171 -13.18 1.60 -1.04
CA THR A 171 -12.39 1.57 0.20
C THR A 171 -11.74 2.92 0.50
N LEU A 172 -11.24 3.63 -0.52
CA LEU A 172 -10.72 4.99 -0.38
C LEU A 172 -11.83 5.99 0.00
N ALA A 173 -13.03 5.82 -0.56
CA ALA A 173 -14.19 6.63 -0.22
C ALA A 173 -14.61 6.42 1.24
N THR A 174 -14.74 5.15 1.69
CA THR A 174 -15.07 4.83 3.09
C THR A 174 -13.97 5.23 4.05
N LEU A 175 -12.69 5.11 3.70
CA LEU A 175 -11.57 5.61 4.51
C LEU A 175 -11.61 7.14 4.64
N ARG A 176 -11.88 7.87 3.56
CA ARG A 176 -12.04 9.33 3.61
C ARG A 176 -13.24 9.75 4.44
N GLU A 177 -14.36 9.05 4.30
CA GLU A 177 -15.56 9.27 5.10
C GLU A 177 -15.32 8.97 6.58
N THR A 178 -14.74 7.81 6.91
CA THR A 178 -14.42 7.42 8.29
C THR A 178 -13.37 8.35 8.91
N ALA A 179 -12.37 8.81 8.15
CA ALA A 179 -11.38 9.77 8.64
C ALA A 179 -11.98 11.16 8.88
N ALA A 180 -12.89 11.62 8.00
CA ALA A 180 -13.62 12.87 8.18
C ALA A 180 -14.59 12.79 9.36
N GLU A 181 -15.36 11.69 9.46
CA GLU A 181 -16.37 11.47 10.50
C GLU A 181 -15.70 11.21 11.86
N SER A 182 -14.66 10.37 11.95
CA SER A 182 -13.96 10.09 13.19
C SER A 182 -13.18 11.29 13.73
N GLY A 183 -12.57 12.12 12.87
CA GLY A 183 -11.80 13.30 13.31
C GLY A 183 -12.69 14.45 13.78
N VAL A 184 -13.71 14.79 12.99
CA VAL A 184 -14.64 15.90 13.30
C VAL A 184 -15.54 15.53 14.48
N THR A 185 -16.06 14.30 14.52
CA THR A 185 -16.89 13.84 15.65
C THR A 185 -16.10 13.77 16.94
N HIS A 186 -14.84 13.30 16.92
CA HIS A 186 -14.02 13.25 18.12
C HIS A 186 -13.75 14.65 18.70
N HIS A 187 -13.31 15.61 17.89
CA HIS A 187 -13.11 16.98 18.36
C HIS A 187 -14.42 17.65 18.82
N ALA A 188 -15.53 17.40 18.13
CA ALA A 188 -16.84 17.90 18.55
C ALA A 188 -17.25 17.33 19.92
N THR A 189 -16.97 16.05 20.20
CA THR A 189 -17.21 15.44 21.52
C THR A 189 -16.34 16.05 22.60
N VAL A 190 -15.04 16.26 22.35
CA VAL A 190 -14.12 16.91 23.30
C VAL A 190 -14.59 18.33 23.66
N PHE A 191 -14.97 19.14 22.67
CA PHE A 191 -15.50 20.49 22.93
C PHE A 191 -16.85 20.46 23.66
N SER A 192 -17.70 19.46 23.39
CA SER A 192 -18.95 19.26 24.12
C SER A 192 -18.73 18.94 25.60
N GLU A 193 -17.75 18.08 25.91
CA GLU A 193 -17.39 17.72 27.27
C GLU A 193 -16.81 18.91 28.02
N GLU A 194 -15.87 19.64 27.40
CA GLU A 194 -15.27 20.85 27.99
C GLU A 194 -16.31 21.96 28.19
N ALA A 195 -17.25 22.11 27.26
CA ALA A 195 -18.37 23.06 27.41
C ALA A 195 -19.22 22.71 28.64
N ARG A 196 -19.54 21.42 28.83
CA ARG A 196 -20.31 20.94 30.01
C ARG A 196 -19.51 21.10 31.30
N ALA A 197 -18.22 20.81 31.30
CA ALA A 197 -17.34 21.00 32.46
C ALA A 197 -17.31 22.48 32.90
N HIS A 198 -17.11 23.40 31.96
CA HIS A 198 -17.16 24.83 32.26
C HIS A 198 -18.56 25.33 32.63
N ASP A 199 -19.63 24.79 32.05
CA ASP A 199 -21.00 25.13 32.43
C ASP A 199 -21.29 24.73 33.88
N THR A 200 -20.93 23.50 34.28
CA THR A 200 -21.07 23.04 35.67
C THR A 200 -20.24 23.88 36.64
N MET A 201 -18.99 24.22 36.29
CA MET A 201 -18.16 25.12 37.09
C MET A 201 -18.78 26.52 37.19
N ALA A 202 -19.33 27.07 36.11
CA ALA A 202 -20.05 28.35 36.14
C ALA A 202 -21.25 28.29 37.09
N THR A 203 -22.05 27.22 37.07
CA THR A 203 -23.17 27.08 38.04
C THR A 203 -22.70 26.98 39.49
N THR A 204 -21.55 26.34 39.72
CA THR A 204 -20.92 26.28 41.05
C THR A 204 -20.49 27.67 41.51
N TRP A 205 -19.80 28.43 40.66
CA TRP A 205 -19.42 29.81 40.96
C TRP A 205 -20.63 30.73 41.15
N LEU A 206 -21.73 30.51 40.43
CA LEU A 206 -22.98 31.23 40.64
C LEU A 206 -23.55 30.96 42.04
N ARG A 207 -23.52 29.71 42.50
CA ARG A 207 -23.90 29.37 43.88
C ARG A 207 -22.95 30.02 44.89
N THR A 208 -21.65 30.06 44.61
CA THR A 208 -20.66 30.76 45.45
C THR A 208 -20.97 32.26 45.53
N ILE A 209 -21.40 32.91 44.44
CA ILE A 209 -21.83 34.32 44.43
C ILE A 209 -23.04 34.51 45.35
N TYR A 210 -24.07 33.67 45.24
CA TYR A 210 -25.23 33.77 46.13
C TYR A 210 -24.82 33.54 47.60
N GLY A 211 -23.93 32.58 47.87
CA GLY A 211 -23.38 32.33 49.20
C GLY A 211 -22.62 33.53 49.76
N THR A 212 -21.67 34.08 49.01
CA THR A 212 -20.87 35.24 49.44
C THR A 212 -21.73 36.48 49.61
N LEU A 213 -22.73 36.71 48.75
CA LEU A 213 -23.71 37.79 48.91
C LEU A 213 -24.49 37.64 50.23
N THR A 214 -24.99 36.44 50.51
CA THR A 214 -25.75 36.15 51.74
C THR A 214 -24.88 36.37 52.99
N ILE A 215 -23.63 35.89 52.97
CA ILE A 215 -22.66 36.10 54.06
C ILE A 215 -22.34 37.59 54.23
N THR A 216 -22.18 38.34 53.13
CA THR A 216 -21.89 39.77 53.19
C THR A 216 -23.04 40.55 53.85
N VAL A 217 -24.29 40.21 53.52
CA VAL A 217 -25.48 40.81 54.15
C VAL A 217 -25.56 40.45 55.62
N LEU A 218 -25.37 39.18 55.99
CA LEU A 218 -25.39 38.73 57.39
C LEU A 218 -24.26 39.36 58.21
N CYS A 219 -23.06 39.48 57.64
CA CYS A 219 -21.92 40.16 58.26
C CYS A 219 -22.24 41.64 58.47
N GLY A 220 -22.79 42.32 57.46
CA GLY A 220 -23.25 43.70 57.58
C GLY A 220 -24.27 43.90 58.70
N ILE A 221 -25.29 43.04 58.77
CA ILE A 221 -26.31 43.06 59.83
C ILE A 221 -25.67 42.80 61.21
N GLY A 222 -24.83 41.78 61.33
CA GLY A 222 -24.13 41.46 62.58
C GLY A 222 -23.24 42.61 63.07
N LEU A 223 -22.53 43.27 62.15
CA LEU A 223 -21.72 44.45 62.46
C LEU A 223 -22.57 45.67 62.87
N LEU A 224 -23.84 45.76 62.48
CA LEU A 224 -24.76 46.82 62.95
C LEU A 224 -25.23 46.57 64.39
N PHE A 225 -25.48 45.32 64.77
CA PHE A 225 -25.92 44.95 66.12
C PHE A 225 -24.79 44.83 67.14
N LEU A 226 -23.54 44.68 66.69
CA LEU A 226 -22.36 44.73 67.56
C LEU A 226 -22.07 46.17 68.02
N GLN A 227 -22.60 46.52 69.19
CA GLN A 227 -22.30 47.76 69.91
C GLN A 227 -21.00 47.62 70.71
N LEU A 228 -20.16 48.66 70.69
CA LEU A 228 -18.83 48.64 71.34
C LEU A 228 -18.93 48.43 72.86
N GLU A 229 -19.97 48.98 73.50
CA GLU A 229 -20.22 48.87 74.94
C GLU A 229 -20.30 47.42 75.44
N THR A 230 -20.86 46.51 74.63
CA THR A 230 -21.05 45.11 75.02
C THR A 230 -19.76 44.27 75.02
N LEU A 231 -18.70 44.69 74.33
CA LEU A 231 -17.45 43.92 74.23
C LEU A 231 -16.35 44.44 75.16
N THR A 232 -16.32 45.74 75.47
CA THR A 232 -15.24 46.33 76.29
C THR A 232 -15.64 46.59 77.74
N GLY A 233 -16.93 46.51 78.11
CA GLY A 233 -17.41 46.69 79.48
C GLY A 233 -17.15 48.07 80.10
N ASN A 234 -16.49 48.97 79.39
CA ASN A 234 -16.09 50.30 79.82
C ASN A 234 -16.84 51.35 78.99
N ALA A 235 -17.60 52.21 79.69
CA ALA A 235 -18.30 53.35 79.11
C ALA A 235 -17.33 54.45 78.59
N ASP A 236 -16.06 54.42 79.02
CA ASP A 236 -15.01 55.35 78.62
C ASP A 236 -14.09 54.75 77.54
N ALA A 237 -14.68 54.25 76.46
CA ALA A 237 -13.89 53.85 75.30
C ALA A 237 -13.27 55.11 74.65
N SER A 238 -11.93 55.15 74.59
CA SER A 238 -11.18 56.20 73.89
C SER A 238 -11.67 56.37 72.44
N ASN A 239 -11.71 57.61 71.94
CA ASN A 239 -11.98 57.92 70.52
C ASN A 239 -11.15 57.05 69.55
N MET A 240 -9.95 56.62 69.96
CA MET A 240 -9.08 55.73 69.21
C MET A 240 -9.70 54.32 69.01
N ALA A 241 -10.37 53.76 70.02
CA ALA A 241 -10.99 52.44 69.95
C ALA A 241 -12.19 52.43 68.98
N HIS A 242 -12.97 53.51 68.97
CA HIS A 242 -14.06 53.68 68.00
C HIS A 242 -13.55 53.76 66.56
N VAL A 243 -12.44 54.47 66.33
CA VAL A 243 -11.80 54.56 65.02
C VAL A 243 -11.27 53.21 64.56
N GLN A 244 -10.54 52.49 65.43
CA GLN A 244 -10.02 51.15 65.11
C GLN A 244 -11.15 50.18 64.75
N PHE A 245 -12.23 50.14 65.53
CA PHE A 245 -13.37 49.27 65.27
C PHE A 245 -14.06 49.59 63.95
N THR A 246 -14.21 50.88 63.62
CA THR A 246 -14.77 51.32 62.33
C THR A 246 -13.89 50.90 61.16
N ILE A 247 -12.57 51.05 61.27
CA ILE A 247 -11.61 50.60 60.25
C ILE A 247 -11.72 49.08 60.04
N THR A 248 -11.78 48.29 61.11
CA THR A 248 -11.94 46.83 60.99
C THR A 248 -13.24 46.43 60.27
N LYS A 249 -14.36 47.13 60.53
CA LYS A 249 -15.63 46.92 59.80
C LYS A 249 -15.49 47.20 58.30
N VAL A 250 -14.86 48.32 57.95
CA VAL A 250 -14.61 48.70 56.55
C VAL A 250 -13.73 47.67 55.85
N VAL A 251 -12.67 47.21 56.51
CA VAL A 251 -11.78 46.17 55.97
C VAL A 251 -12.52 44.85 55.76
N LEU A 252 -13.38 44.43 56.69
CA LEU A 252 -14.19 43.22 56.55
C LEU A 252 -15.17 43.31 55.37
N ILE A 253 -15.89 44.44 55.23
CA ILE A 253 -16.81 44.67 54.11
C ILE A 253 -16.05 44.71 52.79
N ALA A 254 -14.88 45.38 52.74
CA ALA A 254 -14.03 45.42 51.56
C ALA A 254 -13.53 44.03 51.16
N ALA A 255 -13.14 43.19 52.12
CA ALA A 255 -12.75 41.80 51.88
C ALA A 255 -13.91 40.97 51.31
N CYS A 256 -15.13 41.14 51.83
CA CYS A 256 -16.34 40.50 51.29
C CYS A 256 -16.63 40.94 49.85
N PHE A 257 -16.56 42.24 49.55
CA PHE A 257 -16.71 42.77 48.19
C PHE A 257 -15.65 42.23 47.24
N TYR A 258 -14.40 42.14 47.69
CA TYR A 258 -13.32 41.54 46.91
C TYR A 258 -13.60 40.07 46.59
N ALA A 259 -14.02 39.27 47.57
CA ALA A 259 -14.41 37.87 47.35
C ALA A 259 -15.58 37.74 46.36
N LEU A 260 -16.57 38.63 46.44
CA LEU A 260 -17.69 38.68 45.49
C LEU A 260 -17.21 39.02 44.07
N SER A 261 -16.29 39.97 43.93
CA SER A 261 -15.69 40.36 42.65
C SER A 261 -14.91 39.22 42.00
N LEU A 262 -14.17 38.44 42.80
CA LEU A 262 -13.42 37.27 42.34
C LEU A 262 -14.35 36.16 41.86
N ALA A 263 -15.40 35.87 42.64
CA ALA A 263 -16.42 34.88 42.26
C ALA A 263 -17.14 35.29 40.97
N ALA A 264 -17.50 36.57 40.82
CA ALA A 264 -18.11 37.11 39.61
C ALA A 264 -17.19 37.02 38.39
N ARG A 265 -15.88 37.29 38.56
CA ARG A 265 -14.88 37.15 37.49
C ARG A 265 -14.75 35.69 37.03
N ASN A 266 -14.67 34.75 37.97
CA ASN A 266 -14.57 33.32 37.66
C ASN A 266 -15.84 32.80 36.97
N TYR A 267 -17.02 33.22 37.44
CA TYR A 267 -18.29 32.91 36.78
C TYR A 267 -18.29 33.35 35.31
N LYS A 268 -17.90 34.60 35.04
CA LYS A 268 -17.84 35.15 33.68
C LYS A 268 -16.83 34.40 32.80
N ALA A 269 -15.66 34.07 33.33
CA ALA A 269 -14.64 33.31 32.60
C ALA A 269 -15.11 31.90 32.21
N HIS A 270 -15.67 31.14 33.16
CA HIS A 270 -16.21 29.81 32.86
C HIS A 270 -17.40 29.88 31.90
N ARG A 271 -18.26 30.89 32.02
CA ARG A 271 -19.38 31.06 31.09
C ARG A 271 -18.94 31.43 29.69
N HIS A 272 -17.90 32.27 29.56
CA HIS A 272 -17.27 32.57 28.28
C HIS A 272 -16.75 31.29 27.61
N ASN A 273 -15.95 30.49 28.34
CA ASN A 273 -15.38 29.27 27.79
C ASN A 273 -16.46 28.23 27.44
N ALA A 274 -17.51 28.10 28.25
CA ALA A 274 -18.62 27.20 27.97
C ALA A 274 -19.33 27.56 26.65
N VAL A 275 -19.61 28.86 26.44
CA VAL A 275 -20.23 29.35 25.21
C VAL A 275 -19.30 29.18 24.00
N MET A 276 -18.02 29.49 24.16
CA MET A 276 -17.02 29.35 23.09
C MET A 276 -16.87 27.88 22.67
N ASN A 277 -16.73 26.95 23.61
CA ASN A 277 -16.60 25.53 23.29
C ASN A 277 -17.89 24.94 22.69
N LYS A 278 -19.07 25.40 23.14
CA LYS A 278 -20.33 25.04 22.51
C LYS A 278 -20.44 25.57 21.07
N HIS A 279 -19.96 26.78 20.81
CA HIS A 279 -19.88 27.31 19.45
C HIS A 279 -18.94 26.48 18.56
N ARG A 280 -17.76 26.11 19.07
CA ARG A 280 -16.80 25.24 18.37
C ARG A 280 -17.39 23.88 18.04
N GLN A 281 -18.10 23.27 18.98
CA GLN A 281 -18.83 22.01 18.77
C GLN A 281 -19.84 22.16 17.62
N ASN A 282 -20.69 23.19 17.67
CA ASN A 282 -21.70 23.42 16.63
C ASN A 282 -21.06 23.69 15.26
N ALA A 283 -19.97 24.48 15.23
CA ALA A 283 -19.22 24.76 14.01
C ALA A 283 -18.66 23.48 13.39
N LEU A 284 -18.03 22.61 14.19
CA LEU A 284 -17.53 21.30 13.74
C LEU A 284 -18.64 20.39 13.20
N GLN A 285 -19.78 20.30 13.89
CA GLN A 285 -20.92 19.49 13.44
C GLN A 285 -21.49 19.99 12.10
N THR A 286 -21.60 21.30 11.92
CA THR A 286 -22.09 21.88 10.65
C THR A 286 -21.04 21.82 9.53
N PHE A 287 -19.75 21.90 9.87
CA PHE A 287 -18.64 21.87 8.92
C PHE A 287 -18.64 20.60 8.06
N GLU A 288 -18.88 19.44 8.69
CA GLU A 288 -18.97 18.16 7.97
C GLU A 288 -20.06 18.20 6.89
N THR A 289 -21.21 18.78 7.23
CA THR A 289 -22.34 18.92 6.29
C THR A 289 -21.98 19.86 5.14
N PHE A 290 -21.31 20.98 5.40
CA PHE A 290 -20.87 21.92 4.37
C PHE A 290 -19.79 21.35 3.44
N VAL A 291 -18.84 20.58 3.97
CA VAL A 291 -17.81 19.92 3.15
C VAL A 291 -18.42 18.83 2.29
N LYS A 292 -19.32 18.00 2.83
CA LYS A 292 -20.03 16.96 2.08
C LYS A 292 -20.93 17.54 0.99
N ALA A 293 -21.52 18.72 1.20
CA ALA A 293 -22.38 19.39 0.22
C ALA A 293 -21.62 20.18 -0.88
N SER A 294 -20.32 20.41 -0.74
CA SER A 294 -19.53 21.21 -1.68
C SER A 294 -19.01 20.37 -2.87
N ALA A 295 -19.56 20.62 -4.06
CA ALA A 295 -19.22 19.88 -5.28
C ALA A 295 -17.83 20.26 -5.85
N ASP A 296 -17.44 21.53 -5.77
CA ASP A 296 -16.19 22.05 -6.31
C ASP A 296 -15.10 22.23 -5.23
N GLU A 297 -13.84 22.04 -5.66
CA GLU A 297 -12.67 22.08 -4.77
C GLU A 297 -12.39 23.49 -4.23
N GLN A 298 -12.74 24.54 -4.98
CA GLN A 298 -12.57 25.93 -4.56
C GLN A 298 -13.50 26.30 -3.40
N THR A 299 -14.79 25.95 -3.48
CA THR A 299 -15.76 26.15 -2.40
C THR A 299 -15.43 25.32 -1.19
N ARG A 300 -14.96 24.07 -1.39
CA ARG A 300 -14.49 23.23 -0.28
C ARG A 300 -13.32 23.85 0.47
N ASN A 301 -12.33 24.40 -0.24
CA ASN A 301 -11.18 25.08 0.36
C ASN A 301 -11.58 26.37 1.08
N ALA A 302 -12.55 27.13 0.55
CA ALA A 302 -13.09 28.32 1.22
C ALA A 302 -13.83 27.96 2.51
N VAL A 303 -14.67 26.92 2.49
CA VAL A 303 -15.39 26.39 3.67
C VAL A 303 -14.41 25.89 4.73
N LEU A 304 -13.35 25.17 4.33
CA LEU A 304 -12.27 24.73 5.22
C LEU A 304 -11.59 25.89 5.94
N LEU A 305 -11.23 26.94 5.21
CA LEU A 305 -10.56 28.11 5.78
C LEU A 305 -11.47 28.85 6.76
N GLU A 306 -12.73 29.03 6.40
CA GLU A 306 -13.71 29.73 7.25
C GLU A 306 -14.09 28.92 8.48
N ALA A 307 -14.22 27.60 8.35
CA ALA A 307 -14.45 26.71 9.49
C ALA A 307 -13.26 26.70 10.45
N ALA A 308 -12.03 26.63 9.94
CA ALA A 308 -10.83 26.71 10.77
C ALA A 308 -10.77 28.02 11.55
N ARG A 309 -11.10 29.16 10.92
CA ARG A 309 -11.21 30.46 11.60
C ARG A 309 -12.32 30.47 12.65
N THR A 310 -13.48 29.91 12.34
CA THR A 310 -14.62 29.87 13.28
C THR A 310 -14.34 29.00 14.50
N ILE A 311 -13.63 27.88 14.32
CA ILE A 311 -13.30 26.94 15.41
C ILE A 311 -12.15 27.47 16.27
N TYR A 312 -11.10 28.04 15.66
CA TYR A 312 -9.89 28.42 16.39
C TYR A 312 -9.75 29.92 16.67
N GLY A 313 -10.61 30.75 16.08
CA GLY A 313 -10.63 32.20 16.31
C GLY A 313 -11.08 32.58 17.72
N ASN A 314 -10.61 33.74 18.19
CA ASN A 314 -11.06 34.34 19.43
C ASN A 314 -12.36 35.11 19.19
N GLN A 315 -13.49 34.58 19.63
CA GLN A 315 -14.79 35.25 19.52
C GLN A 315 -15.20 35.92 20.83
N SER A 316 -15.75 37.13 20.73
CA SER A 316 -16.34 37.82 21.88
C SER A 316 -17.72 37.24 22.21
N THR A 317 -17.87 36.65 23.39
CA THR A 317 -19.16 36.10 23.86
C THR A 317 -19.94 37.07 24.75
N GLY A 318 -19.45 38.31 24.93
CA GLY A 318 -20.04 39.32 25.82
C GLY A 318 -19.78 39.10 27.33
N TYR A 319 -19.23 37.95 27.74
CA TYR A 319 -18.89 37.66 29.14
C TYR A 319 -17.52 38.22 29.57
N LEU A 320 -16.61 38.44 28.62
CA LEU A 320 -15.30 39.07 28.84
C LEU A 320 -15.22 40.34 27.98
N ALA A 321 -14.60 41.39 28.53
CA ALA A 321 -14.33 42.61 27.76
C ALA A 321 -13.36 42.28 26.61
N ASN A 322 -13.67 42.75 25.41
CA ASN A 322 -12.94 42.40 24.21
C ASN A 322 -11.55 43.06 24.23
N THR A 323 -10.51 42.34 24.63
CA THR A 323 -9.12 42.76 24.43
C THR A 323 -8.70 42.42 23.00
N GLY A 324 -9.03 43.32 22.07
CA GLY A 324 -8.40 43.45 20.75
C GLY A 324 -8.54 42.26 19.79
N ASP A 325 -9.66 42.20 19.08
CA ASP A 325 -9.69 42.23 17.61
C ASP A 325 -11.15 42.23 17.16
N THR A 326 -11.55 43.32 16.49
CA THR A 326 -12.83 43.40 15.77
C THR A 326 -12.67 42.64 14.47
N ASP A 327 -12.97 41.34 14.50
CA ASP A 327 -13.09 40.54 13.29
C ASP A 327 -14.26 41.08 12.45
N ASN A 328 -13.93 41.68 11.32
CA ASN A 328 -14.83 42.47 10.49
C ASN A 328 -15.76 41.53 9.70
N PRO A 329 -17.10 41.60 9.84
CA PRO A 329 -18.06 40.70 9.17
C PRO A 329 -18.14 40.85 7.64
N SER A 330 -17.27 41.65 7.00
CA SER A 330 -17.34 42.00 5.59
C SER A 330 -16.70 40.98 4.62
N ARG A 331 -16.01 39.94 5.10
CA ARG A 331 -15.23 39.04 4.22
C ARG A 331 -16.00 37.88 3.59
N VAL A 332 -17.12 37.46 4.19
CA VAL A 332 -18.02 36.47 3.56
C VAL A 332 -18.54 37.02 2.22
N ILE A 333 -18.82 38.33 2.15
CA ILE A 333 -19.26 39.00 0.92
C ILE A 333 -18.15 39.06 -0.15
N GLU A 334 -16.87 39.14 0.26
CA GLU A 334 -15.74 39.15 -0.67
C GLU A 334 -15.49 37.78 -1.32
N ILE A 335 -15.73 36.69 -0.59
CA ILE A 335 -15.58 35.32 -1.11
C ILE A 335 -16.65 35.03 -2.18
N PHE A 336 -17.91 35.41 -1.95
CA PHE A 336 -18.96 35.30 -2.96
C PHE A 336 -18.73 36.21 -4.17
N LYS A 337 -18.20 37.43 -3.96
CA LYS A 337 -17.87 38.35 -5.06
C LYS A 337 -16.65 37.92 -5.88
N ALA A 338 -15.73 37.14 -5.30
CA ALA A 338 -14.61 36.56 -6.03
C ALA A 338 -15.05 35.36 -6.90
N ALA A 339 -15.98 34.53 -6.41
CA ALA A 339 -16.55 33.42 -7.17
C ALA A 339 -17.36 33.90 -8.39
N ASP A 340 -18.11 35.00 -8.25
CA ASP A 340 -18.91 35.58 -9.34
C ASP A 340 -18.07 36.29 -10.42
N ARG A 341 -16.82 36.65 -10.11
CA ARG A 341 -15.87 37.23 -11.07
C ARG A 341 -15.05 36.22 -11.86
N SER A 342 -15.05 34.95 -11.44
CA SER A 342 -14.37 33.86 -12.15
C SER A 342 -15.26 33.14 -13.19
N SER A 343 -16.54 33.48 -13.26
CA SER A 343 -17.55 32.92 -14.17
C SER A 343 -17.88 33.79 -15.39
N THR A 344 -17.17 34.91 -15.58
CA THR A 344 -17.18 35.77 -16.79
C THR A 344 -15.78 35.87 -17.35
#